data_AF-A0A950Y0V8-F1
#
_entry.id   AF-A0A950Y0V8-F1
#
_cell.length_a   1.000
_cell.length_b   1.000
_cell.length_c   1.000
_cell.angle_alpha   90.00
_cell.angle_beta   90.00
_cell.angle_gamma   90.00
#
_symmetry.space_group_name_H-M   'P 1'
#
loop_
_entity.id
_entity.type
_entity.pdbx_description
1 polymer ?
#
loop_
_entity_poly.entity_id
_entity_poly.type
_entity_poly.pdbx_seq_one_letter_code
_entity_poly.pdbx_strand_id
1 'polypeptide(L)'
;MAAFELEQVLNKHLGRVTAPEGLHPPQPSTQVIQWPKPGYRFQPVLAGVAAAAAVVVLFALWLRPRPAELRSTDPAQIAAWLKSRSFDVPIRQTPPSSIRLSSAHIKGSVAEVDYSIAGRNVVLTVSPPSLEPPSTAYHIVRSHLVRGQLFTLSCAFPQDARTACLLCHAGPEVN
;
A
#
# COMPACT_ATOMS: atom_id res chain seq x y z
N MET A 1 -18.04 -66.92 12.92
CA MET A 1 -16.88 -67.82 12.97
C MET A 1 -17.20 -69.15 12.28
N ALA A 2 -17.54 -69.13 10.98
CA ALA A 2 -17.97 -70.33 10.24
C ALA A 2 -17.33 -70.47 8.84
N ALA A 3 -16.55 -69.48 8.40
CA ALA A 3 -15.90 -69.51 7.08
C ALA A 3 -14.62 -70.36 7.07
N PHE A 4 -13.97 -70.53 8.22
CA PHE A 4 -12.67 -71.19 8.32
C PHE A 4 -12.75 -72.72 8.21
N GLU A 5 -13.86 -73.34 8.65
CA GLU A 5 -14.03 -74.78 8.55
C GLU A 5 -14.28 -75.25 7.11
N LEU A 6 -14.92 -74.42 6.29
CA LEU A 6 -15.29 -74.80 4.92
C LEU A 6 -14.06 -74.88 4.01
N GLU A 7 -13.08 -73.99 4.20
CA GLU A 7 -11.78 -74.02 3.51
C GLU A 7 -10.95 -75.27 3.88
N GLN A 8 -11.02 -75.68 5.15
CA GLN A 8 -10.24 -76.81 5.65
C GLN A 8 -10.77 -78.16 5.14
N VAL A 9 -12.09 -78.29 4.95
CA VAL A 9 -12.71 -79.47 4.35
C VAL A 9 -12.43 -79.52 2.84
N LEU A 10 -12.45 -78.39 2.14
CA LEU A 10 -12.19 -78.36 0.69
C LEU A 10 -10.74 -78.79 0.35
N ASN A 11 -9.75 -78.29 1.10
CA ASN A 11 -8.35 -78.64 0.88
C ASN A 11 -8.00 -80.08 1.28
N LYS A 12 -8.78 -80.71 2.16
CA LYS A 12 -8.58 -82.11 2.56
C LYS A 12 -9.08 -83.10 1.50
N HIS A 13 -10.09 -82.71 0.69
CA HIS A 13 -10.73 -83.60 -0.28
C HIS A 13 -10.33 -83.36 -1.74
N LEU A 14 -9.78 -82.19 -2.07
CA LEU A 14 -9.28 -81.87 -3.41
C LEU A 14 -7.75 -81.95 -3.40
N GLY A 15 -7.22 -83.16 -3.55
CA GLY A 15 -5.78 -83.38 -3.71
C GLY A 15 -5.19 -82.51 -4.81
N ARG A 16 -3.96 -82.04 -4.60
CA ARG A 16 -3.23 -81.06 -5.44
C ARG A 16 -2.94 -81.65 -6.84
N VAL A 17 -3.81 -81.36 -7.81
CA VAL A 17 -3.60 -81.76 -9.21
C VAL A 17 -2.52 -80.86 -9.82
N THR A 18 -1.40 -81.46 -10.23
CA THR A 18 -0.34 -80.78 -10.99
C THR A 18 -0.43 -81.27 -12.43
N ALA A 19 -0.59 -80.36 -13.39
CA ALA A 19 -0.64 -80.71 -14.82
C ALA A 19 0.78 -80.99 -15.36
N PRO A 20 0.96 -82.01 -16.24
CA PRO A 20 2.28 -82.42 -16.74
C PRO A 20 2.87 -81.45 -17.77
N GLU A 21 4.21 -81.37 -17.79
CA GLU A 21 4.96 -80.50 -18.70
C GLU A 21 4.95 -81.01 -20.15
N GLY A 22 4.76 -80.11 -21.11
CA GLY A 22 5.18 -80.34 -22.48
C GLY A 22 4.14 -80.19 -23.58
N LEU A 23 3.27 -79.18 -23.57
CA LEU A 23 2.53 -78.77 -24.78
C LEU A 23 2.27 -77.25 -24.77
N HIS A 24 3.26 -76.44 -25.17
CA HIS A 24 3.03 -75.04 -25.54
C HIS A 24 3.17 -74.86 -27.06
N PRO A 25 2.11 -74.43 -27.77
CA PRO A 25 2.20 -74.01 -29.17
C PRO A 25 2.97 -72.67 -29.33
N PRO A 26 3.48 -72.35 -30.54
CA PRO A 26 4.44 -71.28 -30.76
C PRO A 26 3.86 -69.89 -30.40
N GLN A 27 4.68 -69.12 -29.68
CA GLN A 27 4.34 -67.80 -29.16
C GLN A 27 4.47 -66.74 -30.28
N PRO A 28 3.39 -66.01 -30.65
CA PRO A 28 3.52 -64.89 -31.56
C PRO A 28 4.16 -63.68 -30.85
N SER A 29 5.20 -63.12 -31.46
CA SER A 29 5.88 -61.91 -30.97
C SER A 29 4.89 -60.75 -30.90
N THR A 30 4.53 -60.36 -29.69
CA THR A 30 3.66 -59.20 -29.48
C THR A 30 4.52 -57.94 -29.57
N GLN A 31 4.50 -57.28 -30.73
CA GLN A 31 5.01 -55.92 -30.86
C GLN A 31 4.14 -55.00 -29.99
N VAL A 32 4.70 -54.52 -28.89
CA VAL A 32 4.05 -53.53 -28.03
C VAL A 32 4.08 -52.20 -28.76
N ILE A 33 2.94 -51.81 -29.35
CA ILE A 33 2.70 -50.43 -29.80
C ILE A 33 2.67 -49.57 -28.53
N GLN A 34 3.78 -48.88 -28.24
CA GLN A 34 3.84 -47.89 -27.18
C GLN A 34 3.12 -46.62 -27.62
N TRP A 35 1.92 -46.41 -27.09
CA TRP A 35 1.22 -45.13 -27.18
C TRP A 35 1.93 -44.10 -26.29
N PRO A 36 2.15 -42.85 -26.76
CA PRO A 36 2.76 -41.81 -25.93
C PRO A 36 1.83 -41.47 -24.77
N LYS A 37 2.27 -41.73 -23.54
CA LYS A 37 1.57 -41.31 -22.32
C LYS A 37 1.62 -39.77 -22.23
N PRO A 38 0.50 -39.08 -21.97
CA PRO A 38 0.52 -37.65 -21.72
C PRO A 38 1.23 -37.41 -20.38
N GLY A 39 2.48 -36.99 -20.44
CA GLY A 39 3.27 -36.62 -19.28
C GLY A 39 2.77 -35.31 -18.69
N TYR A 40 1.71 -35.37 -17.88
CA TYR A 40 1.28 -34.24 -17.05
C TYR A 40 2.25 -34.11 -15.87
N ARG A 41 3.42 -33.53 -16.12
CA ARG A 41 4.31 -33.02 -15.08
C ARG A 41 3.71 -31.71 -14.58
N PHE A 42 2.90 -31.76 -13.53
CA PHE A 42 2.67 -30.58 -12.71
C PHE A 42 3.99 -30.21 -12.04
N GLN A 43 4.71 -29.26 -12.65
CA GLN A 43 5.78 -28.54 -11.95
C GLN A 43 5.15 -27.62 -10.90
N PRO A 44 5.76 -27.46 -9.72
CA PRO A 44 5.30 -26.51 -8.72
C PRO A 44 5.73 -25.09 -9.13
N VAL A 45 5.11 -24.53 -10.17
CA VAL A 45 5.24 -23.10 -10.53
C VAL A 45 4.12 -22.31 -9.86
N LEU A 46 4.03 -22.39 -8.53
CA LEU A 46 3.08 -21.58 -7.76
C LEU A 46 3.76 -20.69 -6.70
N ALA A 47 5.06 -20.87 -6.43
CA ALA A 47 5.81 -19.99 -5.53
C ALA A 47 6.30 -18.68 -6.21
N GLY A 48 6.50 -18.67 -7.53
CA GLY A 48 6.96 -17.47 -8.26
C GLY A 48 5.84 -16.47 -8.62
N VAL A 49 4.60 -16.96 -8.76
CA VAL A 49 3.47 -16.14 -9.23
C VAL A 49 2.95 -15.22 -8.13
N ALA A 50 2.96 -15.66 -6.87
CA ALA A 50 2.54 -14.84 -5.73
C ALA A 50 3.48 -13.67 -5.45
N ALA A 51 4.80 -13.88 -5.58
CA ALA A 51 5.80 -12.83 -5.42
C ALA A 51 5.73 -11.79 -6.56
N ALA A 52 5.57 -12.24 -7.81
CA ALA A 52 5.40 -11.35 -8.95
C ALA A 52 4.11 -10.51 -8.83
N ALA A 53 3.00 -11.12 -8.40
CA ALA A 53 1.75 -10.40 -8.16
C ALA A 53 1.88 -9.34 -7.06
N ALA A 54 2.58 -9.65 -5.95
CA ALA A 54 2.82 -8.68 -4.89
C ALA A 54 3.68 -7.48 -5.36
N VAL A 55 4.72 -7.73 -6.15
CA VAL A 55 5.56 -6.66 -6.74
C VAL A 55 4.74 -5.80 -7.71
N VAL A 56 3.91 -6.41 -8.56
CA VAL A 56 3.02 -5.67 -9.49
C VAL A 56 1.99 -4.85 -8.73
N VAL A 57 1.40 -5.38 -7.65
CA VAL A 57 0.44 -4.63 -6.81
C VAL A 57 1.12 -3.48 -6.08
N LEU A 58 2.31 -3.68 -5.50
CA LEU A 58 3.07 -2.61 -4.86
C LEU A 58 3.48 -1.53 -5.86
N PHE A 59 3.93 -1.93 -7.05
CA PHE A 59 4.28 -1.01 -8.13
C PHE A 59 3.06 -0.24 -8.63
N ALA A 60 1.92 -0.90 -8.81
CA ALA A 60 0.67 -0.26 -9.19
C ALA A 60 0.15 0.70 -8.10
N LEU A 61 0.29 0.36 -6.81
CA LEU A 61 -0.01 1.25 -5.69
C LEU A 61 0.94 2.45 -5.65
N TRP A 62 2.22 2.25 -5.99
CA TRP A 62 3.21 3.32 -6.07
C TRP A 62 2.92 4.28 -7.22
N LEU A 63 2.40 3.76 -8.34
CA LEU A 63 1.96 4.52 -9.51
C LEU A 63 0.62 5.23 -9.31
N ARG A 64 -0.14 4.94 -8.24
CA ARG A 64 -1.42 5.63 -8.02
C ARG A 64 -1.17 7.13 -7.87
N PRO A 65 -1.90 7.97 -8.60
CA PRO A 65 -1.83 9.41 -8.42
C PRO A 65 -2.13 9.73 -6.97
N ARG A 66 -1.15 10.26 -6.25
CA ARG A 66 -1.38 10.67 -4.87
C ARG A 66 -2.34 11.86 -4.89
N PRO A 67 -3.38 11.89 -4.05
CA PRO A 67 -4.39 12.94 -4.08
C PRO A 67 -3.73 14.31 -3.91
N ALA A 68 -4.09 15.29 -4.73
CA ALA A 68 -3.51 16.64 -4.66
C ALA A 68 -4.01 17.42 -3.43
N GLU A 69 -5.05 16.93 -2.75
CA GLU A 69 -5.69 17.54 -1.59
C GLU A 69 -5.84 16.48 -0.47
N LEU A 70 -5.61 16.91 0.76
CA LEU A 70 -5.92 16.20 1.99
C LEU A 70 -6.86 17.06 2.82
N ARG A 71 -8.01 16.50 3.19
CA ARG A 71 -8.91 17.11 4.19
C ARG A 71 -8.68 16.43 5.53
N SER A 72 -8.17 17.19 6.49
CA SER A 72 -7.94 16.71 7.84
C SER A 72 -7.92 17.89 8.81
N THR A 73 -8.37 17.65 10.02
CA THR A 73 -8.24 18.58 11.14
C THR A 73 -7.02 18.24 12.02
N ASP A 74 -6.37 17.10 11.79
CA ASP A 74 -5.21 16.63 12.55
C ASP A 74 -3.91 17.27 12.03
N PRO A 75 -3.21 18.08 12.85
CA PRO A 75 -1.93 18.68 12.49
C PRO A 75 -0.87 17.66 12.09
N ALA A 76 -0.81 16.50 12.77
CA ALA A 76 0.19 15.48 12.50
C ALA A 76 -0.02 14.85 11.12
N GLN A 77 -1.27 14.60 10.75
CA GLN A 77 -1.63 14.06 9.45
C GLN A 77 -1.30 15.04 8.32
N ILE A 78 -1.62 16.33 8.48
CA ILE A 78 -1.27 17.36 7.49
C ILE A 78 0.25 17.48 7.34
N ALA A 79 0.98 17.57 8.46
CA ALA A 79 2.44 17.68 8.42
C ALA A 79 3.10 16.48 7.75
N ALA A 80 2.67 15.26 8.08
CA ALA A 80 3.17 14.03 7.45
C ALA A 80 2.87 13.98 5.95
N TRP A 81 1.68 14.42 5.55
CA TRP A 81 1.28 14.46 4.14
C TRP A 81 2.10 15.48 3.34
N LEU A 82 2.29 16.69 3.87
CA LEU A 82 3.15 17.72 3.27
C LEU A 82 4.60 17.23 3.15
N LYS A 83 5.12 16.61 4.21
CA LYS A 83 6.48 16.04 4.24
C LYS A 83 6.67 14.94 3.19
N SER A 84 5.65 14.11 2.98
CA SER A 84 5.66 13.07 1.92
C SER A 84 5.78 13.64 0.50
N ARG A 85 5.61 14.96 0.35
CA ARG A 85 5.65 15.73 -0.89
C ARG A 85 6.78 16.77 -0.91
N SER A 86 7.77 16.62 -0.02
CA SER A 86 8.95 17.49 0.09
C SER A 86 8.68 18.90 0.62
N PHE A 87 7.53 19.13 1.25
CA PHE A 87 7.24 20.36 2.00
C PHE A 87 7.46 20.10 3.50
N ASP A 88 8.45 20.74 4.11
CA ASP A 88 8.76 20.60 5.54
C ASP A 88 8.14 21.77 6.30
N VAL A 89 6.83 21.65 6.57
CA VAL A 89 6.06 22.68 7.28
C VAL A 89 6.07 22.33 8.77
N PRO A 90 6.67 23.16 9.65
CA PRO A 90 6.71 22.90 11.08
C PRO A 90 5.36 23.22 11.75
N ILE A 91 4.33 22.44 11.46
CA ILE A 91 3.00 22.61 12.07
C ILE A 91 3.05 22.13 13.52
N ARG A 92 2.58 22.96 14.46
CA ARG A 92 2.46 22.55 15.87
C ARG A 92 1.44 21.42 16.02
N GLN A 93 1.80 20.38 16.78
CA GLN A 93 0.90 19.25 17.06
C GLN A 93 -0.32 19.66 17.88
N THR A 94 -0.15 20.64 18.76
CA THR A 94 -1.22 21.22 19.58
C THR A 94 -1.34 22.71 19.25
N PRO A 95 -2.01 23.08 18.14
CA PRO A 95 -2.25 24.47 17.83
C PRO A 95 -3.17 25.10 18.90
N PRO A 96 -3.07 26.43 19.12
CA PRO A 96 -4.00 27.15 19.98
C PRO A 96 -5.46 26.84 19.61
N SER A 97 -6.37 26.82 20.59
CA SER A 97 -7.79 26.50 20.37
C SER A 97 -8.51 27.46 19.41
N SER A 98 -7.96 28.64 19.19
CA SER A 98 -8.41 29.61 18.19
C SER A 98 -8.10 29.18 16.76
N ILE A 99 -7.19 28.25 16.54
CA ILE A 99 -6.74 27.77 15.23
C ILE A 99 -7.35 26.40 14.94
N ARG A 100 -8.02 26.26 13.79
CA ARG A 100 -8.56 24.99 13.32
C ARG A 100 -8.12 24.72 11.90
N LEU A 101 -7.37 23.65 11.71
CA LEU A 101 -6.97 23.16 10.40
C LEU A 101 -8.16 22.54 9.67
N SER A 102 -8.23 22.68 8.34
CA SER A 102 -9.29 22.09 7.53
C SER A 102 -8.77 21.23 6.39
N SER A 103 -7.76 21.73 5.68
CA SER A 103 -7.23 21.04 4.49
C SER A 103 -5.79 21.46 4.19
N ALA A 104 -5.12 20.63 3.40
CA ALA A 104 -3.89 20.98 2.73
C ALA A 104 -3.97 20.49 1.28
N HIS A 105 -3.45 21.27 0.36
CA HIS A 105 -3.44 20.91 -1.05
C HIS A 105 -2.16 21.38 -1.74
N ILE A 106 -1.81 20.75 -2.85
CA ILE A 106 -0.61 21.05 -3.62
C ILE A 106 -1.01 21.44 -5.03
N LYS A 107 -0.53 22.61 -5.46
CA LYS A 107 -0.73 23.16 -6.79
C LYS A 107 0.64 23.42 -7.42
N GLY A 108 1.10 22.47 -8.23
CA GLY A 108 2.44 22.53 -8.83
C GLY A 108 3.54 22.42 -7.76
N SER A 109 4.40 23.42 -7.67
CA SER A 109 5.49 23.52 -6.68
C SER A 109 5.08 24.22 -5.39
N VAL A 110 3.80 24.54 -5.22
CA VAL A 110 3.27 25.28 -4.08
C VAL A 110 2.36 24.38 -3.25
N ALA A 111 2.54 24.38 -1.94
CA ALA A 111 1.62 23.78 -0.99
C ALA A 111 0.80 24.86 -0.30
N GLU A 112 -0.48 24.60 -0.09
CA GLU A 112 -1.40 25.48 0.62
C GLU A 112 -2.00 24.71 1.79
N VAL A 113 -2.11 25.36 2.94
CA VAL A 113 -2.78 24.84 4.13
C VAL A 113 -3.90 25.80 4.47
N ASP A 114 -5.12 25.29 4.40
CA ASP A 114 -6.33 26.02 4.75
C ASP A 114 -6.63 25.78 6.23
N TYR A 115 -6.91 26.87 6.92
CA TYR A 115 -7.28 26.83 8.33
C TYR A 115 -8.12 28.04 8.69
N SER A 116 -8.66 28.04 9.90
CA SER A 116 -9.40 29.17 10.44
C SER A 116 -8.81 29.66 11.75
N ILE A 117 -8.87 30.97 11.97
CA ILE A 117 -8.52 31.65 13.21
C ILE A 117 -9.77 32.33 13.74
N ALA A 118 -10.26 31.92 14.91
CA ALA A 118 -11.48 32.45 15.52
C ALA A 118 -12.67 32.51 14.53
N GLY A 119 -12.80 31.49 13.68
CA GLY A 119 -13.85 31.39 12.65
C GLY A 119 -13.58 32.12 11.33
N ARG A 120 -12.40 32.72 11.15
CA ARG A 120 -12.01 33.41 9.91
C ARG A 120 -11.05 32.57 9.10
N ASN A 121 -11.26 32.46 7.80
CA ASN A 121 -10.42 31.66 6.92
C ASN A 121 -9.06 32.32 6.68
N VAL A 122 -8.01 31.50 6.73
CA VAL A 122 -6.62 31.89 6.52
C VAL A 122 -5.94 30.80 5.70
N VAL A 123 -5.05 31.22 4.81
CA VAL A 123 -4.28 30.31 3.97
C VAL A 123 -2.81 30.53 4.24
N LEU A 124 -2.10 29.43 4.55
CA LEU A 124 -0.65 29.39 4.58
C LEU A 124 -0.16 28.74 3.31
N THR A 125 0.58 29.49 2.51
CA THR A 125 1.21 29.02 1.29
C THR A 125 2.70 28.74 1.54
N VAL A 126 3.21 27.65 1.01
CA VAL A 126 4.61 27.25 1.11
C VAL A 126 5.15 26.99 -0.30
N SER A 127 6.15 27.75 -0.69
CA SER A 127 6.75 27.69 -2.01
C SER A 127 8.29 27.62 -1.94
N PRO A 128 8.95 27.18 -3.02
CA PRO A 128 10.39 27.38 -3.18
C PRO A 128 10.79 28.87 -3.06
N PRO A 129 12.04 29.17 -2.65
CA PRO A 129 12.51 30.52 -2.39
C PRO A 129 12.63 31.38 -3.65
N SER A 130 12.74 30.73 -4.81
CA SER A 130 12.85 31.36 -6.12
C SER A 130 11.51 31.81 -6.70
N LEU A 131 10.39 31.44 -6.07
CA LEU A 131 9.05 31.85 -6.50
C LEU A 131 8.65 33.13 -5.78
N GLU A 132 8.15 34.09 -6.55
CA GLU A 132 7.53 35.29 -5.98
C GLU A 132 6.40 34.90 -5.02
N PRO A 133 6.21 35.66 -3.93
CA PRO A 133 5.10 35.41 -3.02
C PRO A 133 3.79 35.45 -3.81
N PRO A 134 2.87 34.50 -3.57
CA PRO A 134 1.64 34.39 -4.32
C PRO A 134 0.84 35.70 -4.23
N SER A 135 0.43 36.21 -5.38
CA SER A 135 -0.55 37.29 -5.53
C SER A 135 -1.93 36.76 -5.14
N THR A 136 -2.20 36.59 -3.85
CA THR A 136 -3.50 36.11 -3.36
C THR A 136 -4.51 37.24 -3.18
N ALA A 137 -5.79 36.90 -3.34
CA ALA A 137 -6.95 37.78 -3.15
C ALA A 137 -7.18 38.29 -1.71
N TYR A 138 -6.41 37.79 -0.72
CA TYR A 138 -6.52 38.21 0.68
C TYR A 138 -5.56 39.36 0.98
N HIS A 139 -6.08 40.39 1.64
CA HIS A 139 -5.52 41.74 1.68
C HIS A 139 -4.18 41.91 2.41
N ILE A 140 -3.65 40.88 3.09
CA ILE A 140 -2.42 40.98 3.87
C ILE A 140 -1.56 39.74 3.65
N VAL A 141 -0.37 40.01 3.10
CA VAL A 141 0.64 39.00 2.76
C VAL A 141 1.87 39.23 3.64
N ARG A 142 2.25 38.24 4.46
CA ARG A 142 3.55 38.22 5.15
C ARG A 142 4.32 37.01 4.70
N SER A 143 5.51 37.22 4.15
CA SER A 143 6.40 36.15 3.72
C SER A 143 7.62 36.04 4.62
N HIS A 144 8.06 34.80 4.89
CA HIS A 144 9.26 34.52 5.65
C HIS A 144 9.95 33.27 5.11
N LEU A 145 11.28 33.29 5.01
CA LEU A 145 12.06 32.15 4.55
C LEU A 145 12.45 31.26 5.73
N VAL A 146 12.08 29.98 5.72
CA VAL A 146 12.43 28.99 6.74
C VAL A 146 12.96 27.74 6.06
N ARG A 147 14.15 27.26 6.46
CA ARG A 147 14.76 26.02 5.94
C ARG A 147 14.79 25.92 4.40
N GLY A 148 14.99 27.04 3.72
CA GLY A 148 15.01 27.08 2.25
C GLY A 148 13.64 26.97 1.58
N GLN A 149 12.54 27.18 2.33
CA GLN A 149 11.18 27.31 1.79
C GLN A 149 10.62 28.69 2.17
N LEU A 150 9.90 29.31 1.25
CA LEU A 150 9.20 30.58 1.44
C LEU A 150 7.79 30.30 1.96
N PHE A 151 7.53 30.72 3.20
CA PHE A 151 6.24 30.63 3.83
C PHE A 151 5.54 31.97 3.64
N THR A 152 4.44 31.97 2.90
CA THR A 152 3.62 33.14 2.66
C THR A 152 2.28 32.97 3.35
N LEU A 153 1.99 33.84 4.29
CA LEU A 153 0.72 33.89 4.99
C LEU A 153 -0.21 34.90 4.32
N SER A 154 -1.42 34.45 4.00
CA SER A 154 -2.48 35.26 3.42
C SER A 154 -3.70 35.30 4.35
N CYS A 155 -4.00 36.48 4.89
CA CYS A 155 -5.14 36.68 5.80
C CYS A 155 -5.95 37.93 5.44
N ALA A 156 -7.24 37.93 5.82
CA ALA A 156 -8.11 39.07 5.58
C ALA A 156 -7.81 40.28 6.50
N PHE A 157 -7.32 40.03 7.72
CA PHE A 157 -7.09 41.07 8.73
C PHE A 157 -5.69 41.00 9.35
N PRO A 158 -5.06 42.15 9.72
CA PRO A 158 -3.67 42.16 10.20
C PRO A 158 -3.51 41.49 11.58
N GLN A 159 -4.57 41.53 12.39
CA GLN A 159 -4.61 40.92 13.72
C GLN A 159 -4.46 39.40 13.63
N ASP A 160 -5.05 38.81 12.59
CA ASP A 160 -5.01 37.37 12.34
C ASP A 160 -3.60 36.93 11.91
N ALA A 161 -2.79 37.84 11.35
CA ALA A 161 -1.42 37.55 10.95
C ALA A 161 -0.51 37.14 12.12
N ARG A 162 -0.69 37.78 13.29
CA ARG A 162 0.08 37.41 14.49
C ARG A 162 -0.31 36.04 15.02
N THR A 163 -1.61 35.76 15.06
CA THR A 163 -2.13 34.46 15.51
C THR A 163 -1.77 33.35 14.54
N ALA A 164 -1.78 33.62 13.24
CA ALA A 164 -1.35 32.70 12.20
C ALA A 164 0.11 32.29 12.32
N CYS A 165 1.00 33.21 12.71
CA CYS A 165 2.40 32.87 13.00
C CYS A 165 2.50 31.76 14.07
N LEU A 166 1.57 31.66 15.02
CA LEU A 166 1.58 30.61 16.06
C LEU A 166 1.33 29.20 15.51
N LEU A 167 0.87 29.04 14.28
CA LEU A 167 0.71 27.74 13.64
C LEU A 167 2.07 27.09 13.34
N CYS A 168 3.06 27.90 12.93
CA CYS A 168 4.36 27.42 12.42
C CYS A 168 5.58 27.95 13.18
N HIS A 169 5.46 29.09 13.87
CA HIS A 169 6.49 29.59 14.77
C HIS A 169 6.23 29.04 16.16
N ALA A 170 7.10 28.12 16.59
CA ALA A 170 7.28 27.85 18.00
C ALA A 170 7.71 29.16 18.68
N GLY A 171 6.82 29.78 19.46
CA GLY A 171 7.30 30.43 20.68
C GLY A 171 8.05 29.35 21.49
N PRO A 172 9.14 29.70 22.19
CA PRO A 172 10.03 28.74 22.82
C PRO A 172 9.21 27.69 23.56
N GLU A 173 9.45 26.42 23.23
CA GLU A 173 8.98 25.32 24.04
C GLU A 173 9.57 25.54 25.43
N VAL A 174 8.72 25.97 26.37
CA VAL A 174 9.07 26.00 27.78
C VAL A 174 9.16 24.53 28.17
N ASN A 175 10.39 24.03 28.16
CA ASN A 175 10.78 22.81 28.84
C ASN A 175 10.87 23.08 30.34
#